data_AF-A0AAV0WP63-F1
#
_entry.id   AF-A0AAV0WP63-F1
#
_cell.length_a   1.000
_cell.length_b   1.000
_cell.length_c   1.000
_cell.angle_alpha   90.00
_cell.angle_beta   90.00
_cell.angle_gamma   90.00
#
_symmetry.space_group_name_H-M   'P 1'
#
loop_
_entity.id
_entity.type
_entity.pdbx_description
1 polymer ?
#
loop_
_entity_poly.entity_id
_entity_poly.type
_entity_poly.pdbx_seq_one_letter_code
_entity_poly.pdbx_strand_id
1 'polypeptide(L)'
;MADADTADMLKAWGLEYYIDLFREHGIDISCLGLITEEMIKELIPKIGDRAKFKSNLAEWRNVINITTNSTPFLELTAGIDIDDQSTFSLQQNTESTSLIDLNSDVSTLGTLSTTESSSSSTTRSPSPLLYTLNRNSETFQLQNLHDFLRSTVEGRALLSLYKDSGILDNSGRRKLCNIIVRRELDNDPEKIISSQRLLSISQEIITTFTKEHISTYFIPYISYGPTLKKAAKGKLLDCFNNRRREYKKAGIITSRRSNSGQLSRLSPGLDVNSAVIERKDIEEPLAWLKNSSDPWYMVEDYWSITESYRIQRELSAKSKGSVSDYMKEFPCLKKPSGYTLLLKDFCYIYPQNKECLFENFPIYKAKLLELAKTTSTTLRDTTLKNIIKEYLDLAPDSEETSSLAALLVLPFLFSPVSTKRKKCNTVCWRPSKIEMRDGFILHIHSQAELQEAITRRKEKYVKLGLTLQPMVIVVGPKISEINQYFVTIDDTFYELHSIVSAVDCCFKVTHALNAEYPTECLPIWTFIQKAFYKIKTTYDTEYVTVNSLISDLEIQE
;
A
#
# COMPACT_ATOMS: atom_id res chain seq x y z
N MET A 1 -1.61 -6.45 -23.15
CA MET A 1 -2.10 -5.06 -23.07
C MET A 1 -0.97 -4.26 -22.48
N ALA A 2 -0.69 -3.04 -22.97
CA ALA A 2 0.26 -2.19 -22.28
C ALA A 2 -0.20 -1.93 -20.84
N ASP A 3 0.70 -2.17 -19.89
CA ASP A 3 0.44 -1.98 -18.47
C ASP A 3 0.62 -0.51 -18.05
N ALA A 4 0.19 -0.21 -16.83
CA ALA A 4 0.25 1.14 -16.27
C ALA A 4 1.71 1.66 -16.20
N ASP A 5 2.66 0.78 -15.89
CA ASP A 5 4.08 1.13 -15.80
C ASP A 5 4.68 1.52 -17.16
N THR A 6 4.34 0.83 -18.24
CA THR A 6 4.74 1.21 -19.60
C THR A 6 4.15 2.55 -20.02
N ALA A 7 2.87 2.79 -19.70
CA ALA A 7 2.21 4.06 -19.99
C ALA A 7 2.84 5.22 -19.19
N ASP A 8 3.14 5.04 -17.91
CA ASP A 8 3.77 6.07 -17.07
C ASP A 8 5.25 6.28 -17.42
N MET A 9 5.97 5.27 -17.93
CA MET A 9 7.30 5.45 -18.52
C MET A 9 7.25 6.30 -19.78
N LEU A 10 6.29 6.08 -20.69
CA LEU A 10 6.10 6.94 -21.87
C LEU A 10 5.77 8.39 -21.48
N LYS A 11 4.95 8.63 -20.45
CA LYS A 11 4.73 9.99 -19.90
C LYS A 11 6.01 10.60 -19.33
N ALA A 12 6.73 9.86 -18.49
CA ALA A 12 7.99 10.33 -17.88
C ALA A 12 9.07 10.65 -18.94
N TRP A 13 9.04 9.95 -20.08
CA TRP A 13 9.91 10.21 -21.22
C TRP A 13 9.39 11.31 -22.15
N GLY A 14 8.21 11.89 -21.88
CA GLY A 14 7.55 12.89 -22.73
C GLY A 14 7.29 12.35 -24.12
N LEU A 15 6.66 11.17 -24.18
CA LEU A 15 6.30 10.36 -25.35
C LEU A 15 4.86 9.83 -25.23
N GLU A 16 4.02 10.54 -24.47
CA GLU A 16 2.64 10.15 -24.12
C GLU A 16 1.73 9.91 -25.34
N TYR A 17 1.98 10.60 -26.45
CA TYR A 17 1.31 10.42 -27.75
C TYR A 17 1.44 9.01 -28.35
N TYR A 18 2.36 8.17 -27.85
CA TYR A 18 2.54 6.79 -28.29
C TYR A 18 1.89 5.75 -27.36
N ILE A 19 1.24 6.15 -26.26
CA ILE A 19 0.66 5.22 -25.26
C ILE A 19 -0.41 4.33 -25.88
N ASP A 20 -1.34 4.88 -26.66
CA ASP A 20 -2.42 4.09 -27.24
C ASP A 20 -1.91 3.13 -28.33
N LEU A 21 -0.89 3.52 -29.09
CA LEU A 21 -0.19 2.66 -30.05
C LEU A 21 0.55 1.50 -29.35
N PHE A 22 1.24 1.77 -28.24
CA PHE A 22 1.85 0.72 -27.42
C PHE A 22 0.78 -0.21 -26.80
N ARG A 23 -0.40 0.32 -26.44
CA ARG A 23 -1.54 -0.47 -25.96
C ARG A 23 -2.11 -1.37 -27.05
N GLU A 24 -2.27 -0.86 -28.27
CA GLU A 24 -2.74 -1.58 -29.46
C GLU A 24 -1.79 -2.72 -29.84
N HIS A 25 -0.48 -2.46 -29.90
CA HIS A 25 0.55 -3.49 -30.09
C HIS A 25 0.80 -4.35 -28.83
N GLY A 26 0.03 -4.15 -27.75
CA GLY A 26 -0.01 -5.02 -26.57
C GLY A 26 1.19 -4.93 -25.62
N ILE A 27 2.10 -3.96 -25.80
CA ILE A 27 3.44 -3.89 -25.21
C ILE A 27 3.40 -3.55 -23.72
N ASP A 28 3.61 -4.55 -22.86
CA ASP A 28 3.76 -4.39 -21.41
C ASP A 28 5.22 -4.18 -20.96
N ILE A 29 5.47 -4.03 -19.65
CA ILE A 29 6.79 -3.75 -19.07
C ILE A 29 7.81 -4.87 -19.33
N SER A 30 7.33 -6.10 -19.51
CA SER A 30 8.15 -7.28 -19.83
C SER A 30 8.55 -7.26 -21.30
N CYS A 31 7.61 -6.92 -22.19
CA CYS A 31 7.87 -6.69 -23.60
C CYS A 31 8.81 -5.48 -23.83
N LEU A 32 8.62 -4.39 -23.08
CA LEU A 32 9.43 -3.17 -23.15
C LEU A 32 10.92 -3.45 -22.92
N GLY A 33 11.24 -4.39 -22.03
CA GLY A 33 12.60 -4.90 -21.82
C GLY A 33 13.25 -5.50 -23.06
N LEU A 34 12.46 -6.05 -24.00
CA LEU A 34 12.90 -6.92 -25.09
C LEU A 34 12.87 -6.26 -26.49
N ILE A 35 12.24 -5.09 -26.64
CA ILE A 35 12.07 -4.40 -27.94
C ILE A 35 13.41 -4.17 -28.66
N THR A 36 13.51 -4.56 -29.94
CA THR A 36 14.70 -4.39 -30.79
C THR A 36 14.69 -3.06 -31.56
N GLU A 37 15.84 -2.68 -32.15
CA GLU A 37 15.99 -1.49 -33.00
C GLU A 37 14.89 -1.36 -34.08
N GLU A 38 14.56 -2.48 -34.70
CA GLU A 38 13.59 -2.62 -35.79
C GLU A 38 12.16 -2.36 -35.29
N MET A 39 11.81 -2.93 -34.14
CA MET A 39 10.51 -2.71 -33.50
C MET A 39 10.33 -1.26 -33.05
N ILE A 40 11.37 -0.60 -32.50
CA ILE A 40 11.31 0.83 -32.17
C ILE A 40 11.15 1.68 -33.46
N LYS A 41 11.74 1.25 -34.58
CA LYS A 41 11.61 1.93 -35.87
C LYS A 41 10.16 1.90 -36.40
N GLU A 42 9.45 0.80 -36.18
CA GLU A 42 8.03 0.63 -36.50
C GLU A 42 7.12 1.45 -35.56
N LEU A 43 7.28 1.28 -34.25
CA LEU A 43 6.44 1.91 -33.21
C LEU A 43 6.59 3.43 -33.12
N ILE A 44 7.79 3.97 -33.38
CA ILE A 44 8.09 5.40 -33.22
C ILE A 44 8.67 5.91 -34.54
N PRO A 45 7.83 6.37 -35.49
CA PRO A 45 8.29 6.84 -36.81
C PRO A 45 9.10 8.13 -36.76
N LYS A 46 8.83 9.04 -35.81
CA LYS A 46 9.55 10.33 -35.67
C LYS A 46 10.96 10.11 -35.11
N ILE A 47 11.96 10.61 -35.82
CA ILE A 47 13.39 10.35 -35.52
C ILE A 47 13.83 10.93 -34.17
N GLY A 48 13.37 12.13 -33.81
CA GLY A 48 13.69 12.76 -32.51
C GLY A 48 13.13 11.97 -31.33
N ASP A 49 11.83 11.66 -31.37
CA ASP A 49 11.12 10.85 -30.38
C ASP A 49 11.76 9.47 -30.24
N ARG A 50 12.15 8.85 -31.37
CA ARG A 50 12.86 7.58 -31.42
C ARG A 50 14.22 7.65 -30.73
N ALA A 51 14.99 8.71 -30.93
CA ALA A 51 16.27 8.91 -30.25
C ALA A 51 16.09 9.09 -28.74
N LYS A 52 15.08 9.88 -28.33
CA LYS A 52 14.68 10.09 -26.93
C LYS A 52 14.27 8.77 -26.24
N PHE A 53 13.41 7.99 -26.90
CA PHE A 53 12.99 6.66 -26.44
C PHE A 53 14.19 5.71 -26.28
N LYS A 54 15.07 5.62 -27.29
CA LYS A 54 16.27 4.77 -27.23
C LYS A 54 17.21 5.16 -26.09
N SER A 55 17.46 6.45 -25.91
CA SER A 55 18.30 6.95 -24.81
C SER A 55 17.74 6.52 -23.46
N ASN A 56 16.46 6.78 -23.23
CA ASN A 56 15.81 6.49 -21.94
C ASN A 56 15.62 4.99 -21.71
N LEU A 57 15.34 4.21 -22.76
CA LEU A 57 15.26 2.74 -22.69
C LEU A 57 16.64 2.12 -22.41
N ALA A 58 17.72 2.66 -22.98
CA ALA A 58 19.08 2.23 -22.68
C ALA A 58 19.48 2.58 -21.24
N GLU A 59 19.14 3.77 -20.75
CA GLU A 59 19.36 4.15 -19.35
C GLU A 59 18.56 3.25 -18.40
N TRP A 60 17.28 2.99 -18.68
CA TRP A 60 16.42 2.11 -17.89
C TRP A 60 16.90 0.64 -17.90
N ARG A 61 17.29 0.10 -19.07
CA ARG A 61 17.95 -1.21 -19.19
C ARG A 61 19.25 -1.26 -18.37
N ASN A 62 20.06 -0.20 -18.38
CA ASN A 62 21.26 -0.11 -17.55
C ASN A 62 20.94 -0.05 -16.05
N VAL A 63 19.91 0.71 -15.62
CA VAL A 63 19.45 0.73 -14.23
C VAL A 63 19.00 -0.66 -13.78
N ILE A 64 18.27 -1.40 -14.62
CA ILE A 64 17.89 -2.80 -14.33
C ILE A 64 19.12 -3.71 -14.24
N ASN A 65 20.03 -3.66 -15.22
CA ASN A 65 21.22 -4.51 -15.27
C ASN A 65 22.20 -4.25 -14.12
N ILE A 66 22.38 -2.99 -13.72
CA ILE A 66 23.22 -2.60 -12.56
C ILE A 66 22.56 -3.05 -11.26
N THR A 67 21.24 -2.90 -11.13
CA THR A 67 20.49 -3.33 -9.93
C THR A 67 20.49 -4.85 -9.77
N THR A 68 20.45 -5.61 -10.87
CA THR A 68 20.40 -7.08 -10.85
C THR A 68 21.77 -7.74 -10.69
N ASN A 69 22.84 -7.19 -11.26
CA ASN A 69 24.16 -7.85 -11.27
C ASN A 69 25.17 -7.29 -10.23
N SER A 70 24.93 -6.10 -9.67
CA SER A 70 25.96 -5.38 -8.88
C SER A 70 25.46 -4.80 -7.56
N THR A 71 24.63 -5.54 -6.81
CA THR A 71 24.24 -5.17 -5.44
C THR A 71 24.59 -6.24 -4.38
N PRO A 72 25.78 -6.15 -3.75
CA PRO A 72 25.86 -6.42 -2.32
C PRO A 72 24.83 -5.49 -1.64
N PHE A 73 23.89 -6.06 -0.89
CA PHE A 73 22.79 -5.30 -0.30
C PHE A 73 23.35 -4.28 0.72
N LEU A 74 23.38 -3.00 0.34
CA LEU A 74 23.66 -1.91 1.28
C LEU A 74 22.53 -1.89 2.32
N GLU A 75 22.90 -2.15 3.56
CA GLU A 75 21.99 -2.46 4.66
C GLU A 75 21.33 -1.18 5.18
N LEU A 76 20.37 -0.65 4.41
CA LEU A 76 19.54 0.53 4.74
C LEU A 76 18.49 0.23 5.84
N THR A 77 18.88 -0.56 6.84
CA THR A 77 18.23 -0.59 8.14
C THR A 77 18.93 0.40 9.05
N ALA A 78 18.36 1.60 9.18
CA ALA A 78 18.68 2.50 10.28
C ALA A 78 18.07 1.97 11.60
N GLY A 79 18.51 0.77 12.01
CA GLY A 79 18.37 0.29 13.37
C GLY A 79 19.48 0.93 14.19
N ILE A 80 19.10 1.80 15.12
CA ILE A 80 20.00 2.22 16.19
C ILE A 80 19.77 1.24 17.32
N ASP A 81 20.73 0.35 17.55
CA ASP A 81 20.86 -0.33 18.83
C ASP A 81 21.32 0.72 19.85
N ILE A 82 20.52 0.95 20.88
CA ILE A 82 20.97 1.57 22.13
C ILE A 82 20.94 0.47 23.19
N ASP A 83 22.14 0.08 23.58
CA ASP A 83 22.40 -0.76 24.74
C ASP A 83 22.26 0.11 25.99
N ASP A 84 21.13 -0.01 26.70
CA ASP A 84 20.81 0.83 27.85
C ASP A 84 21.23 0.17 29.16
N GLN A 85 22.54 0.17 29.41
CA GLN A 85 23.13 -0.06 30.73
C GLN A 85 24.08 1.07 31.11
N SER A 86 23.53 2.19 31.57
CA SER A 86 24.27 3.11 32.44
C SER A 86 23.38 3.64 33.56
N THR A 87 23.58 3.09 34.76
CA THR A 87 22.91 3.52 36.00
C THR A 87 23.24 4.96 36.35
N PHE A 88 22.24 5.74 36.76
CA PHE A 88 22.44 6.80 37.74
C PHE A 88 21.41 6.71 38.87
N SER A 89 21.82 7.14 40.05
CA SER A 89 21.23 6.72 41.33
C SER A 89 20.10 7.60 41.84
N LEU A 90 19.12 6.98 42.50
CA LEU A 90 18.44 7.55 43.67
C LEU A 90 18.21 6.44 44.71
N GLN A 91 18.21 6.81 45.99
CA GLN A 91 18.33 5.88 47.11
C GLN A 91 16.96 5.50 47.70
N GLN A 92 16.80 4.24 48.13
CA GLN A 92 16.41 3.96 49.53
C GLN A 92 16.66 2.50 49.95
N ASN A 93 16.82 2.35 51.27
CA ASN A 93 16.99 1.13 52.05
C ASN A 93 15.76 0.18 51.90
N THR A 94 15.80 -1.14 52.14
CA THR A 94 16.86 -2.16 52.41
C THR A 94 16.24 -3.55 52.05
N GLU A 95 16.72 -4.76 52.38
CA GLU A 95 17.74 -5.27 53.32
C GLU A 95 18.34 -6.62 52.84
N SER A 96 19.26 -7.19 53.63
CA SER A 96 20.06 -8.36 53.26
C SER A 96 19.55 -9.67 53.86
N THR A 97 19.53 -10.74 53.06
CA THR A 97 20.10 -12.03 53.49
C THR A 97 20.43 -12.91 52.28
N SER A 98 21.55 -13.60 52.32
CA SER A 98 21.96 -14.60 51.34
C SER A 98 21.67 -16.00 51.85
N LEU A 99 21.68 -16.98 50.95
CA LEU A 99 22.61 -18.11 51.08
C LEU A 99 22.82 -18.81 49.73
N ILE A 100 23.87 -19.62 49.68
CA ILE A 100 24.36 -20.36 48.51
C ILE A 100 24.16 -21.84 48.82
N ASP A 101 23.77 -22.65 47.82
CA ASP A 101 24.51 -23.90 47.64
C ASP A 101 24.48 -24.45 46.21
N LEU A 102 25.49 -25.27 45.90
CA LEU A 102 25.65 -26.06 44.69
C LEU A 102 25.75 -27.53 45.09
N ASN A 103 25.31 -28.46 44.24
CA ASN A 103 26.22 -29.49 43.71
C ASN A 103 25.56 -30.40 42.67
N SER A 104 26.43 -31.12 41.95
CA SER A 104 26.14 -32.20 41.03
C SER A 104 25.91 -33.53 41.75
N ASP A 105 25.54 -34.59 41.02
CA ASP A 105 26.51 -35.68 40.73
C ASP A 105 26.01 -36.67 39.67
N VAL A 106 26.90 -37.59 39.26
CA VAL A 106 26.89 -38.24 37.93
C VAL A 106 27.35 -39.71 38.00
N SER A 107 26.69 -40.57 37.20
CA SER A 107 27.11 -41.93 36.78
C SER A 107 27.17 -43.07 37.81
N THR A 108 26.61 -44.24 37.45
CA THR A 108 27.41 -45.46 37.11
C THR A 108 26.53 -46.58 36.50
N LEU A 109 27.16 -47.62 35.92
CA LEU A 109 26.51 -48.77 35.25
C LEU A 109 26.46 -50.03 36.14
N GLY A 110 25.57 -50.99 35.84
CA GLY A 110 25.50 -52.29 36.54
C GLY A 110 24.67 -53.39 35.83
N THR A 111 25.34 -54.18 35.00
CA THR A 111 24.87 -55.31 34.16
C THR A 111 24.14 -56.47 34.88
N LEU A 112 23.12 -57.11 34.24
CA LEU A 112 23.09 -58.59 34.00
C LEU A 112 22.00 -59.06 32.99
N SER A 113 22.05 -60.34 32.61
CA SER A 113 21.25 -61.04 31.56
C SER A 113 20.18 -61.99 32.17
N THR A 114 19.42 -62.90 31.52
CA THR A 114 19.51 -63.61 30.21
C THR A 114 18.18 -64.32 29.84
N THR A 115 17.90 -64.54 28.54
CA THR A 115 17.19 -65.68 27.86
C THR A 115 16.88 -65.22 26.41
N GLU A 116 17.35 -65.83 25.31
CA GLU A 116 17.11 -67.18 24.74
C GLU A 116 15.63 -67.43 24.31
N SER A 117 15.28 -67.97 23.12
CA SER A 117 16.02 -68.62 22.01
C SER A 117 15.29 -68.39 20.65
N SER A 118 15.71 -68.79 19.44
CA SER A 118 17.01 -68.83 18.71
C SER A 118 16.81 -69.37 17.27
N SER A 119 17.18 -68.64 16.19
CA SER A 119 17.28 -69.22 14.82
C SER A 119 18.24 -68.47 13.87
N SER A 120 19.32 -69.15 13.45
CA SER A 120 20.35 -68.77 12.46
C SER A 120 20.20 -69.61 11.17
N SER A 121 20.90 -69.42 10.04
CA SER A 121 21.57 -68.30 9.34
C SER A 121 21.88 -68.80 7.89
N THR A 122 22.50 -68.12 6.91
CA THR A 122 23.37 -66.92 6.88
C THR A 122 23.00 -66.02 5.66
N THR A 123 23.79 -65.49 4.72
CA THR A 123 25.20 -65.65 4.23
C THR A 123 25.87 -64.27 3.95
N ARG A 124 27.09 -64.29 3.38
CA ARG A 124 27.87 -63.12 2.91
C ARG A 124 27.42 -62.72 1.47
N SER A 125 27.74 -61.56 0.88
CA SER A 125 28.81 -60.56 1.13
C SER A 125 28.39 -59.13 0.65
N PRO A 126 29.13 -58.04 0.97
CA PRO A 126 28.71 -56.65 0.68
C PRO A 126 29.49 -55.91 -0.46
N SER A 127 29.08 -54.66 -0.73
CA SER A 127 29.73 -53.60 -1.57
C SER A 127 29.47 -53.65 -3.09
N PRO A 128 29.74 -52.57 -3.88
CA PRO A 128 30.19 -51.21 -3.52
C PRO A 128 29.35 -50.06 -4.16
N LEU A 129 29.84 -48.81 -4.02
CA LEU A 129 29.41 -47.63 -4.78
C LEU A 129 29.65 -47.76 -6.29
N LEU A 130 28.84 -47.10 -7.12
CA LEU A 130 29.34 -46.47 -8.34
C LEU A 130 28.55 -45.21 -8.73
N TYR A 131 29.28 -44.11 -8.90
CA TYR A 131 28.82 -42.86 -9.50
C TYR A 131 28.48 -43.10 -10.99
N THR A 132 27.39 -42.52 -11.50
CA THR A 132 27.21 -42.37 -12.96
C THR A 132 26.96 -40.91 -13.30
N LEU A 133 27.99 -40.23 -13.80
CA LEU A 133 27.88 -38.87 -14.32
C LEU A 133 27.09 -38.90 -15.63
N ASN A 134 25.86 -38.38 -15.65
CA ASN A 134 25.22 -37.94 -16.89
C ASN A 134 25.36 -36.42 -17.00
N ARG A 135 26.40 -35.98 -17.70
CA ARG A 135 26.80 -34.56 -17.81
C ARG A 135 26.20 -33.93 -19.07
N ASN A 136 24.91 -33.62 -19.02
CA ASN A 136 24.21 -32.85 -20.05
C ASN A 136 23.51 -31.64 -19.41
N SER A 137 23.44 -30.52 -20.12
CA SER A 137 23.13 -29.20 -19.57
C SER A 137 21.67 -29.05 -19.09
N GLU A 138 21.40 -29.38 -17.84
CA GLU A 138 20.11 -29.12 -17.21
C GLU A 138 19.88 -27.62 -16.97
N THR A 139 19.01 -27.03 -17.78
CA THR A 139 18.26 -25.85 -17.35
C THR A 139 17.23 -26.32 -16.33
N PHE A 140 17.29 -25.80 -15.10
CA PHE A 140 16.33 -26.14 -14.05
C PHE A 140 14.90 -25.74 -14.46
N GLN A 141 14.14 -26.69 -15.01
CA GLN A 141 12.70 -26.58 -15.10
C GLN A 141 12.12 -26.68 -13.68
N LEU A 142 11.91 -25.53 -13.06
CA LEU A 142 11.18 -25.41 -11.81
C LEU A 142 9.79 -26.02 -11.98
N GLN A 143 9.54 -27.11 -11.24
CA GLN A 143 8.23 -27.75 -11.18
C GLN A 143 7.15 -26.71 -10.83
N ASN A 144 6.03 -26.76 -11.57
CA ASN A 144 4.92 -25.83 -11.42
C ASN A 144 4.53 -25.68 -9.94
N LEU A 145 4.36 -24.44 -9.47
CA LEU A 145 4.05 -24.12 -8.07
C LEU A 145 2.86 -24.92 -7.54
N HIS A 146 1.81 -25.10 -8.33
CA HIS A 146 0.66 -25.91 -7.96
C HIS A 146 1.03 -27.38 -7.65
N ASP A 147 1.90 -27.98 -8.45
CA ASP A 147 2.32 -29.38 -8.29
C ASP A 147 3.32 -29.54 -7.13
N PHE A 148 4.16 -28.53 -6.89
CA PHE A 148 4.99 -28.45 -5.68
C PHE A 148 4.13 -28.28 -4.41
N LEU A 149 3.08 -27.45 -4.45
CA LEU A 149 2.15 -27.33 -3.33
C LEU A 149 1.36 -28.64 -3.12
N ARG A 150 1.10 -29.43 -4.17
CA ARG A 150 0.54 -30.78 -4.04
C ARG A 150 1.50 -31.80 -3.39
N SER A 151 2.82 -31.67 -3.53
CA SER A 151 3.77 -32.61 -2.91
C SER A 151 3.90 -32.39 -1.40
N THR A 152 3.86 -31.14 -0.93
CA THR A 152 3.98 -30.78 0.49
C THR A 152 2.66 -30.91 1.28
N VAL A 153 2.74 -31.29 2.57
CA VAL A 153 1.56 -31.34 3.45
C VAL A 153 0.98 -29.94 3.69
N GLU A 154 1.84 -28.95 3.98
CA GLU A 154 1.43 -27.56 4.21
C GLU A 154 0.79 -26.96 2.93
N GLY A 155 1.33 -27.27 1.75
CA GLY A 155 0.78 -26.81 0.47
C GLY A 155 -0.58 -27.41 0.15
N ARG A 156 -0.79 -28.72 0.37
CA ARG A 156 -2.11 -29.36 0.22
C ARG A 156 -3.16 -28.74 1.14
N ALA A 157 -2.79 -28.38 2.37
CA ALA A 157 -3.71 -27.69 3.29
C ALA A 157 -4.11 -26.30 2.78
N LEU A 158 -3.18 -25.52 2.20
CA LEU A 158 -3.49 -24.23 1.58
C LEU A 158 -4.35 -24.37 0.32
N LEU A 159 -4.08 -25.37 -0.51
CA LEU A 159 -4.87 -25.67 -1.71
C LEU A 159 -6.31 -26.09 -1.36
N SER A 160 -6.52 -26.86 -0.28
CA SER A 160 -7.89 -27.17 0.19
C SER A 160 -8.58 -25.91 0.70
N LEU A 161 -7.96 -25.19 1.65
CA LEU A 161 -8.54 -23.95 2.19
C LEU A 161 -8.97 -22.98 1.09
N TYR A 162 -8.13 -22.77 0.07
CA TYR A 162 -8.45 -21.91 -1.06
C TYR A 162 -9.54 -22.49 -1.98
N LYS A 163 -9.61 -23.81 -2.17
CA LYS A 163 -10.70 -24.44 -2.91
C LYS A 163 -12.05 -24.27 -2.20
N ASP A 164 -12.02 -24.32 -0.86
CA ASP A 164 -13.20 -24.33 -0.02
C ASP A 164 -13.72 -22.90 0.28
N SER A 165 -12.85 -21.89 0.37
CA SER A 165 -13.21 -20.48 0.62
C SER A 165 -13.09 -19.54 -0.60
N GLY A 166 -12.29 -19.90 -1.60
CA GLY A 166 -11.86 -18.99 -2.67
C GLY A 166 -10.84 -17.92 -2.26
N ILE A 167 -10.42 -17.84 -0.99
CA ILE A 167 -9.66 -16.71 -0.43
C ILE A 167 -8.47 -17.21 0.41
N LEU A 168 -7.28 -16.67 0.17
CA LEU A 168 -6.11 -16.85 1.04
C LEU A 168 -6.07 -15.77 2.12
N ASP A 169 -6.41 -16.11 3.36
CA ASP A 169 -6.31 -15.17 4.48
C ASP A 169 -4.86 -14.70 4.72
N ASN A 170 -4.65 -13.64 5.51
CA ASN A 170 -3.31 -13.10 5.75
C ASN A 170 -2.34 -14.11 6.42
N SER A 171 -2.85 -15.11 7.15
CA SER A 171 -2.11 -16.27 7.66
C SER A 171 -1.73 -17.23 6.52
N GLY A 172 -2.69 -17.61 5.68
CA GLY A 172 -2.49 -18.43 4.48
C GLY A 172 -1.46 -17.84 3.53
N ARG A 173 -1.58 -16.56 3.16
CA ARG A 173 -0.58 -15.84 2.34
C ARG A 173 0.81 -15.86 2.96
N ARG A 174 0.93 -15.75 4.29
CA ARG A 174 2.21 -15.84 5.01
C ARG A 174 2.78 -17.26 5.01
N LYS A 175 1.96 -18.30 5.15
CA LYS A 175 2.37 -19.71 5.01
C LYS A 175 2.86 -19.99 3.60
N LEU A 176 2.12 -19.55 2.58
CA LEU A 176 2.47 -19.68 1.16
C LEU A 176 3.85 -19.06 0.87
N CYS A 177 4.08 -17.81 1.27
CA CYS A 177 5.39 -17.16 1.15
C CYS A 177 6.51 -17.96 1.84
N ASN A 178 6.26 -18.54 3.02
CA ASN A 178 7.27 -19.35 3.73
C ASN A 178 7.60 -20.66 3.01
N ILE A 179 6.60 -21.35 2.47
CA ILE A 179 6.77 -22.60 1.70
C ILE A 179 7.58 -22.34 0.42
N ILE A 180 7.29 -21.25 -0.28
CA ILE A 180 7.98 -20.87 -1.51
C ILE A 180 9.41 -20.37 -1.24
N VAL A 181 9.61 -19.54 -0.21
CA VAL A 181 10.95 -19.06 0.18
C VAL A 181 11.84 -20.18 0.71
N ARG A 182 11.27 -21.25 1.30
CA ARG A 182 12.01 -22.51 1.55
C ARG A 182 12.43 -23.15 0.24
N ARG A 183 11.49 -23.51 -0.66
CA ARG A 183 11.77 -24.12 -1.98
C ARG A 183 12.91 -23.42 -2.74
N GLU A 184 12.92 -22.10 -2.74
CA GLU A 184 13.96 -21.33 -3.42
C GLU A 184 15.33 -21.36 -2.72
N LEU A 185 15.39 -21.50 -1.39
CA LEU A 185 16.62 -21.52 -0.58
C LEU A 185 17.11 -22.91 -0.14
N ASP A 186 16.31 -23.97 -0.30
CA ASP A 186 16.60 -25.30 0.28
C ASP A 186 17.94 -25.90 -0.21
N ASN A 187 18.36 -25.59 -1.45
CA ASN A 187 19.62 -26.05 -2.03
C ASN A 187 20.80 -25.07 -1.85
N ASP A 188 20.54 -23.81 -1.52
CA ASP A 188 21.55 -22.75 -1.36
C ASP A 188 21.01 -21.64 -0.42
N PRO A 189 21.44 -21.65 0.87
CA PRO A 189 21.05 -20.63 1.83
C PRO A 189 21.61 -19.22 1.58
N GLU A 190 22.69 -19.06 0.80
CA GLU A 190 23.25 -17.74 0.46
C GLU A 190 22.61 -17.13 -0.81
N LYS A 191 21.90 -17.94 -1.62
CA LYS A 191 21.24 -17.59 -2.88
C LYS A 191 20.51 -16.25 -2.83
N ILE A 192 20.84 -15.38 -3.77
CA ILE A 192 20.16 -14.10 -3.98
C ILE A 192 19.02 -14.30 -4.99
N ILE A 193 17.77 -14.22 -4.53
CA ILE A 193 16.60 -14.23 -5.41
C ILE A 193 16.47 -12.85 -6.06
N SER A 194 16.55 -12.80 -7.40
CA SER A 194 16.45 -11.55 -8.17
C SER A 194 15.01 -11.01 -8.23
N SER A 195 14.86 -9.71 -8.50
CA SER A 195 13.54 -9.09 -8.72
C SER A 195 12.72 -9.80 -9.80
N GLN A 196 13.36 -10.26 -10.88
CA GLN A 196 12.68 -11.03 -11.94
C GLN A 196 12.19 -12.39 -11.45
N ARG A 197 12.96 -13.07 -10.58
CA ARG A 197 12.52 -14.32 -9.97
C ARG A 197 11.36 -14.08 -8.99
N LEU A 198 11.39 -13.02 -8.18
CA LEU A 198 10.26 -12.63 -7.30
C LEU A 198 8.99 -12.29 -8.10
N LEU A 199 9.12 -11.64 -9.25
CA LEU A 199 7.99 -11.36 -10.16
C LEU A 199 7.42 -12.64 -10.78
N SER A 200 8.26 -13.52 -11.34
CA SER A 200 7.81 -14.80 -11.91
C SER A 200 7.16 -15.72 -10.87
N ILE A 201 7.68 -15.77 -9.64
CA ILE A 201 7.02 -16.46 -8.52
C ILE A 201 5.65 -15.84 -8.21
N SER A 202 5.52 -14.51 -8.28
CA SER A 202 4.24 -13.83 -8.05
C SER A 202 3.23 -14.16 -9.17
N GLN A 203 3.69 -14.39 -10.40
CA GLN A 203 2.86 -14.90 -11.51
C GLN A 203 2.49 -16.39 -11.33
N GLU A 204 3.43 -17.24 -10.88
CA GLU A 204 3.14 -18.64 -10.48
C GLU A 204 2.03 -18.70 -9.41
N ILE A 205 2.06 -17.78 -8.43
CA ILE A 205 1.07 -17.67 -7.36
C ILE A 205 -0.31 -17.37 -7.92
N ILE A 206 -0.48 -16.34 -8.76
CA ILE A 206 -1.79 -15.94 -9.32
C ILE A 206 -2.35 -17.06 -10.22
N THR A 207 -1.47 -17.71 -10.99
CA THR A 207 -1.83 -18.87 -11.83
C THR A 207 -2.39 -20.04 -10.98
N THR A 208 -1.94 -20.15 -9.72
CA THR A 208 -2.42 -21.16 -8.76
C THR A 208 -3.63 -20.68 -7.95
N PHE A 209 -3.72 -19.38 -7.69
CA PHE A 209 -4.66 -18.72 -6.78
C PHE A 209 -5.31 -17.51 -7.48
N THR A 210 -6.21 -17.77 -8.43
CA THR A 210 -6.70 -16.80 -9.44
C THR A 210 -7.37 -15.51 -8.93
N LYS A 211 -7.71 -15.44 -7.64
CA LYS A 211 -8.28 -14.23 -6.99
C LYS A 211 -7.23 -13.35 -6.31
N GLU A 212 -5.96 -13.75 -6.30
CA GLU A 212 -4.85 -13.00 -5.69
C GLU A 212 -4.25 -11.96 -6.65
N HIS A 213 -3.89 -10.78 -6.12
CA HIS A 213 -3.23 -9.73 -6.90
C HIS A 213 -1.69 -9.74 -6.82
N ILE A 214 -0.99 -9.47 -7.94
CA ILE A 214 0.48 -9.56 -8.05
C ILE A 214 1.23 -8.70 -7.01
N SER A 215 0.79 -7.45 -6.86
CA SER A 215 1.38 -6.45 -5.96
C SER A 215 1.15 -6.76 -4.46
N THR A 216 0.45 -7.84 -4.13
CA THR A 216 0.42 -8.39 -2.76
C THR A 216 1.70 -9.17 -2.44
N TYR A 217 2.31 -9.81 -3.45
CA TYR A 217 3.49 -10.67 -3.29
C TYR A 217 4.79 -9.97 -3.63
N PHE A 218 4.83 -9.24 -4.74
CA PHE A 218 5.99 -8.44 -5.13
C PHE A 218 5.58 -7.16 -5.87
N ILE A 219 6.20 -6.05 -5.47
CA ILE A 219 6.19 -4.76 -6.17
C ILE A 219 7.67 -4.45 -6.47
N PRO A 220 8.06 -4.27 -7.74
CA PRO A 220 9.46 -3.98 -8.10
C PRO A 220 9.90 -2.58 -7.63
N TYR A 221 11.21 -2.33 -7.66
CA TYR A 221 11.74 -0.97 -7.55
C TYR A 221 11.53 -0.25 -8.87
N ILE A 222 10.95 0.96 -8.83
CA ILE A 222 10.72 1.79 -10.03
C ILE A 222 11.24 3.20 -9.77
N SER A 223 12.03 3.72 -10.72
CA SER A 223 12.64 5.05 -10.66
C SER A 223 12.21 5.85 -11.88
N TYR A 224 11.23 6.74 -11.72
CA TYR A 224 10.70 7.59 -12.80
C TYR A 224 11.57 8.84 -13.03
N GLY A 225 12.61 9.04 -12.21
CA GLY A 225 13.58 10.14 -12.35
C GLY A 225 14.41 10.35 -11.07
N PRO A 226 15.14 11.47 -10.95
CA PRO A 226 15.89 11.81 -9.75
C PRO A 226 15.01 11.95 -8.50
N THR A 227 13.79 12.48 -8.68
CA THR A 227 12.87 12.91 -7.62
C THR A 227 11.84 11.86 -7.20
N LEU A 228 11.37 10.99 -8.11
CA LEU A 228 10.32 10.00 -7.83
C LEU A 228 10.84 8.56 -7.92
N LYS A 229 10.97 7.92 -6.75
CA LYS A 229 11.48 6.55 -6.58
C LYS A 229 10.54 5.72 -5.71
N LYS A 230 9.89 4.71 -6.29
CA LYS A 230 9.05 3.73 -5.59
C LYS A 230 9.94 2.54 -5.19
N ALA A 231 10.11 2.33 -3.88
CA ALA A 231 10.91 1.25 -3.34
C ALA A 231 10.20 -0.11 -3.50
N ALA A 232 10.97 -1.18 -3.75
CA ALA A 232 10.45 -2.54 -3.83
C ALA A 232 9.80 -2.99 -2.51
N LYS A 233 8.74 -3.79 -2.59
CA LYS A 233 7.95 -4.29 -1.45
C LYS A 233 7.33 -5.66 -1.77
N GLY A 234 6.64 -6.27 -0.81
CA GLY A 234 5.69 -7.37 -1.03
C GLY A 234 5.92 -8.55 -0.09
N LYS A 235 4.87 -9.34 0.17
CA LYS A 235 4.93 -10.44 1.16
C LYS A 235 6.04 -11.45 0.87
N LEU A 236 6.38 -11.68 -0.40
CA LEU A 236 7.46 -12.58 -0.81
C LEU A 236 8.84 -12.00 -0.53
N LEU A 237 9.07 -10.72 -0.88
CA LEU A 237 10.31 -9.99 -0.59
C LEU A 237 10.56 -9.87 0.92
N ASP A 238 9.51 -9.52 1.68
CA ASP A 238 9.58 -9.42 3.14
C ASP A 238 9.90 -10.79 3.76
N CYS A 239 9.27 -11.86 3.27
CA CYS A 239 9.54 -13.23 3.75
C CYS A 239 10.98 -13.68 3.45
N PHE A 240 11.49 -13.40 2.25
CA PHE A 240 12.89 -13.68 1.88
C PHE A 240 13.87 -12.90 2.77
N ASN A 241 13.67 -11.59 2.93
CA ASN A 241 14.52 -10.75 3.78
C ASN A 241 14.47 -11.15 5.26
N ASN A 242 13.33 -11.66 5.74
CA ASN A 242 13.20 -12.21 7.09
C ASN A 242 13.99 -13.52 7.25
N ARG A 243 13.81 -14.49 6.35
CA ARG A 243 14.55 -15.77 6.37
C ARG A 243 16.06 -15.58 6.21
N ARG A 244 16.49 -14.63 5.37
CA ARG A 244 17.91 -14.30 5.20
C ARG A 244 18.53 -13.67 6.45
N ARG A 245 17.76 -12.87 7.22
CA ARG A 245 18.19 -12.36 8.54
C ARG A 245 18.21 -13.47 9.60
N GLU A 246 17.27 -14.41 9.57
CA GLU A 246 17.25 -15.61 10.40
C GLU A 246 18.51 -16.46 10.17
N TYR A 247 18.86 -16.75 8.92
CA TYR A 247 20.08 -17.49 8.55
C TYR A 247 21.39 -16.71 8.86
N LYS A 248 21.43 -15.38 8.68
CA LYS A 248 22.54 -14.54 9.19
C LYS A 248 22.71 -14.71 10.71
N LYS A 249 21.63 -14.63 11.49
CA LYS A 249 21.67 -14.75 12.95
C LYS A 249 22.07 -16.16 13.42
N ALA A 250 21.70 -17.19 12.65
CA ALA A 250 22.11 -18.57 12.89
C ALA A 250 23.56 -18.90 12.45
N GLY A 251 24.30 -17.93 11.90
CA GLY A 251 25.67 -18.14 11.39
C GLY A 251 25.77 -18.90 10.07
N ILE A 252 24.64 -19.19 9.41
CA ILE A 252 24.56 -19.95 8.16
C ILE A 252 25.01 -19.11 6.95
N ILE A 253 24.81 -17.79 7.00
CA ILE A 253 25.23 -16.84 5.94
C ILE A 253 26.38 -15.98 6.45
N THR A 254 27.48 -15.92 5.70
CA THR A 254 28.67 -15.14 6.09
C THR A 254 28.53 -13.67 5.73
N SER A 255 28.65 -12.78 6.72
CA SER A 255 28.42 -11.34 6.53
C SER A 255 29.65 -10.61 5.98
N ARG A 256 29.83 -10.60 4.66
CA ARG A 256 30.82 -9.73 3.99
C ARG A 256 30.47 -8.26 4.16
N ARG A 257 31.18 -7.54 5.05
CA ARG A 257 31.14 -6.07 5.14
C ARG A 257 31.83 -5.45 3.92
N SER A 258 31.07 -4.87 3.00
CA SER A 258 31.61 -4.08 1.89
C SER A 258 31.55 -2.58 2.20
N ASN A 259 32.71 -1.96 2.47
CA ASN A 259 32.82 -0.51 2.43
C ASN A 259 32.75 -0.04 0.97
N SER A 260 31.75 0.78 0.63
CA SER A 260 31.65 1.48 -0.66
C SER A 260 31.37 2.96 -0.39
N GLY A 261 32.32 3.83 -0.74
CA GLY A 261 32.27 5.25 -0.43
C GLY A 261 31.18 6.03 -1.18
N GLN A 262 30.83 7.21 -0.65
CA GLN A 262 29.94 8.15 -1.33
C GLN A 262 30.59 8.72 -2.60
N LEU A 263 29.81 8.85 -3.66
CA LEU A 263 30.13 9.73 -4.79
C LEU A 263 28.91 10.61 -5.10
N SER A 264 29.04 11.90 -4.81
CA SER A 264 28.07 12.92 -5.18
C SER A 264 28.23 13.31 -6.65
N ARG A 265 27.12 13.50 -7.37
CA ARG A 265 27.08 14.22 -8.65
C ARG A 265 25.85 15.12 -8.71
N LEU A 266 26.07 16.31 -9.25
CA LEU A 266 25.07 17.36 -9.45
C LEU A 266 24.27 17.09 -10.73
N SER A 267 23.13 17.77 -10.89
CA SER A 267 22.35 17.78 -12.13
C SER A 267 22.01 19.23 -12.50
N PRO A 268 22.33 19.71 -13.72
CA PRO A 268 21.79 20.96 -14.24
C PRO A 268 20.33 20.76 -14.68
N GLY A 269 19.50 21.79 -14.51
CA GLY A 269 18.13 21.81 -15.03
C GLY A 269 18.04 22.56 -16.36
N LEU A 270 17.00 22.26 -17.14
CA LEU A 270 16.56 23.04 -18.29
C LEU A 270 15.03 23.11 -18.29
N ASP A 271 14.50 24.34 -18.36
CA ASP A 271 13.08 24.60 -18.54
C ASP A 271 12.64 24.41 -20.00
N VAL A 272 11.35 24.14 -20.20
CA VAL A 272 10.67 24.27 -21.49
C VAL A 272 9.41 25.10 -21.27
N ASN A 273 9.23 26.12 -22.11
CA ASN A 273 8.09 27.03 -22.05
C ASN A 273 6.78 26.32 -22.42
N SER A 274 5.70 26.63 -21.71
CA SER A 274 4.33 26.33 -22.15
C SER A 274 3.73 27.58 -22.77
N ALA A 275 3.04 27.45 -23.90
CA ALA A 275 2.37 28.57 -24.54
C ALA A 275 1.21 29.07 -23.68
N VAL A 276 1.06 30.40 -23.57
CA VAL A 276 -0.12 31.04 -22.97
C VAL A 276 -1.19 31.14 -24.05
N ILE A 277 -2.39 30.64 -23.76
CA ILE A 277 -3.58 30.91 -24.56
C ILE A 277 -4.34 32.04 -23.87
N GLU A 278 -4.34 33.22 -24.46
CA GLU A 278 -5.20 34.32 -24.00
C GLU A 278 -6.68 33.95 -24.19
N ARG A 279 -7.48 34.09 -23.14
CA ARG A 279 -8.95 34.07 -23.19
C ARG A 279 -9.48 35.19 -22.30
N LYS A 280 -10.04 36.23 -22.92
CA LYS A 280 -10.56 37.41 -22.21
C LYS A 280 -11.87 37.11 -21.48
N ASP A 281 -12.58 36.06 -21.90
CA ASP A 281 -13.97 35.76 -21.51
C ASP A 281 -14.11 35.11 -20.12
N ILE A 282 -13.00 34.90 -19.39
CA ILE A 282 -12.98 34.28 -18.06
C ILE A 282 -12.50 35.21 -16.94
N GLU A 283 -11.93 36.37 -17.24
CA GLU A 283 -11.35 37.25 -16.21
C GLU A 283 -12.42 37.88 -15.30
N GLU A 284 -13.50 38.40 -15.87
CA GLU A 284 -14.62 38.99 -15.11
C GLU A 284 -15.37 37.96 -14.25
N PRO A 285 -15.84 36.80 -14.77
CA PRO A 285 -16.47 35.77 -13.94
C PRO A 285 -15.56 35.26 -12.81
N LEU A 286 -14.25 35.10 -13.09
CA LEU A 286 -13.28 34.67 -12.08
C LEU A 286 -13.05 35.76 -11.02
N ALA A 287 -12.95 37.03 -11.41
CA ALA A 287 -12.81 38.14 -10.47
C ALA A 287 -14.06 38.32 -9.60
N TRP A 288 -15.25 38.12 -10.18
CA TRP A 288 -16.52 38.14 -9.45
C TRP A 288 -16.57 37.04 -8.39
N LEU A 289 -16.25 35.79 -8.75
CA LEU A 289 -16.22 34.65 -7.81
C LEU A 289 -15.27 34.81 -6.62
N LYS A 290 -14.25 35.67 -6.72
CA LYS A 290 -13.34 35.96 -5.59
C LYS A 290 -13.87 37.01 -4.61
N ASN A 291 -14.79 37.86 -5.07
CA ASN A 291 -15.30 39.00 -4.31
C ASN A 291 -16.79 38.84 -3.92
N SER A 292 -17.50 37.88 -4.52
CA SER A 292 -18.94 37.67 -4.38
C SER A 292 -19.27 36.22 -4.04
N SER A 293 -20.42 36.01 -3.39
CA SER A 293 -20.93 34.67 -3.05
C SER A 293 -22.46 34.53 -3.13
N ASP A 294 -23.13 35.58 -3.64
CA ASP A 294 -24.57 35.68 -3.89
C ASP A 294 -24.76 36.61 -5.11
N PRO A 295 -25.86 36.46 -5.88
CA PRO A 295 -26.88 35.43 -5.78
C PRO A 295 -26.38 34.08 -6.27
N TRP A 296 -26.91 32.98 -5.72
CA TRP A 296 -26.37 31.64 -5.93
C TRP A 296 -26.40 31.18 -7.39
N TYR A 297 -27.39 31.58 -8.20
CA TYR A 297 -27.41 31.21 -9.63
C TYR A 297 -26.18 31.77 -10.38
N MET A 298 -25.77 33.02 -10.12
CA MET A 298 -24.55 33.60 -10.70
C MET A 298 -23.29 32.88 -10.20
N VAL A 299 -23.28 32.42 -8.95
CA VAL A 299 -22.19 31.56 -8.44
C VAL A 299 -22.11 30.30 -9.28
N GLU A 300 -23.23 29.60 -9.50
CA GLU A 300 -23.25 28.36 -10.29
C GLU A 300 -22.86 28.56 -11.76
N ASP A 301 -23.41 29.59 -12.41
CA ASP A 301 -23.11 29.93 -13.81
C ASP A 301 -21.62 30.27 -13.99
N TYR A 302 -21.08 31.16 -13.14
CA TYR A 302 -19.69 31.59 -13.23
C TYR A 302 -18.72 30.48 -12.80
N TRP A 303 -19.15 29.59 -11.90
CA TRP A 303 -18.37 28.41 -11.51
C TRP A 303 -18.23 27.44 -12.69
N SER A 304 -19.27 27.22 -13.48
CA SER A 304 -19.13 26.43 -14.71
C SER A 304 -18.35 27.17 -15.81
N ILE A 305 -18.56 28.47 -16.04
CA ILE A 305 -17.79 29.24 -17.04
C ILE A 305 -16.27 29.18 -16.78
N THR A 306 -15.86 29.17 -15.50
CA THR A 306 -14.44 29.16 -15.13
C THR A 306 -13.88 27.79 -14.72
N GLU A 307 -14.66 26.70 -14.86
CA GLU A 307 -14.30 25.35 -14.39
C GLU A 307 -13.00 24.83 -15.00
N SER A 308 -12.87 24.91 -16.33
CA SER A 308 -11.65 24.52 -17.06
C SER A 308 -10.40 25.23 -16.55
N TYR A 309 -10.51 26.52 -16.20
CA TYR A 309 -9.38 27.33 -15.74
C TYR A 309 -8.99 26.98 -14.29
N ARG A 310 -9.96 26.95 -13.36
CA ARG A 310 -9.68 26.61 -11.95
C ARG A 310 -9.07 25.21 -11.84
N ILE A 311 -9.68 24.23 -12.51
CA ILE A 311 -9.25 22.83 -12.45
C ILE A 311 -7.83 22.67 -13.05
N GLN A 312 -7.54 23.29 -14.19
CA GLN A 312 -6.18 23.26 -14.75
C GLN A 312 -5.15 23.94 -13.83
N ARG A 313 -5.53 25.01 -13.12
CA ARG A 313 -4.65 25.70 -12.17
C ARG A 313 -4.29 24.81 -10.97
N GLU A 314 -5.28 24.22 -10.31
CA GLU A 314 -5.05 23.36 -9.12
C GLU A 314 -4.38 22.03 -9.47
N LEU A 315 -4.64 21.48 -10.66
CA LEU A 315 -3.93 20.30 -11.16
C LEU A 315 -2.50 20.61 -11.63
N SER A 316 -2.14 21.89 -11.86
CA SER A 316 -0.82 22.25 -12.32
C SER A 316 0.24 22.14 -11.22
N ALA A 317 1.38 21.53 -11.55
CA ALA A 317 2.52 21.45 -10.63
C ALA A 317 3.22 22.80 -10.37
N LYS A 318 2.83 23.88 -11.07
CA LYS A 318 3.47 25.21 -11.00
C LYS A 318 2.75 26.21 -10.08
N SER A 319 1.51 25.96 -9.66
CA SER A 319 0.76 26.86 -8.76
C SER A 319 0.07 26.13 -7.59
N LYS A 320 0.82 25.34 -6.81
CA LYS A 320 0.31 24.73 -5.57
C LYS A 320 0.18 25.77 -4.45
N GLY A 321 -0.97 26.44 -4.38
CA GLY A 321 -1.49 26.97 -3.12
C GLY A 321 -1.88 25.83 -2.17
N SER A 322 -2.28 26.15 -0.94
CA SER A 322 -2.91 25.16 -0.06
C SER A 322 -4.43 25.15 -0.25
N VAL A 323 -5.09 24.06 0.16
CA VAL A 323 -6.57 23.97 0.20
C VAL A 323 -7.18 25.14 0.99
N SER A 324 -6.51 25.58 2.07
CA SER A 324 -6.91 26.73 2.87
C SER A 324 -6.88 28.04 2.08
N ASP A 325 -5.95 28.18 1.13
CA ASP A 325 -5.84 29.38 0.29
C ASP A 325 -6.93 29.39 -0.80
N TYR A 326 -7.22 28.24 -1.42
CA TYR A 326 -8.34 28.08 -2.36
C TYR A 326 -9.69 28.38 -1.70
N MET A 327 -9.90 27.83 -0.48
CA MET A 327 -11.08 28.09 0.35
C MET A 327 -11.20 29.54 0.84
N LYS A 328 -10.12 30.33 0.81
CA LYS A 328 -10.15 31.78 1.07
C LYS A 328 -10.33 32.60 -0.20
N GLU A 329 -9.81 32.14 -1.33
CA GLU A 329 -9.92 32.81 -2.63
C GLU A 329 -11.35 32.82 -3.15
N PHE A 330 -12.17 31.82 -2.85
CA PHE A 330 -13.56 31.72 -3.34
C PHE A 330 -14.58 31.72 -2.18
N PRO A 331 -15.13 32.89 -1.79
CA PRO A 331 -16.04 33.01 -0.64
C PRO A 331 -17.33 32.17 -0.77
N CYS A 332 -17.76 31.85 -1.99
CA CYS A 332 -18.90 30.96 -2.25
C CYS A 332 -18.74 29.56 -1.64
N LEU A 333 -17.51 29.05 -1.50
CA LEU A 333 -17.25 27.75 -0.89
C LEU A 333 -17.60 27.71 0.60
N LYS A 334 -17.65 28.86 1.29
CA LYS A 334 -18.02 28.97 2.71
C LYS A 334 -19.54 28.97 2.95
N LYS A 335 -20.35 28.91 1.89
CA LYS A 335 -21.82 28.76 1.97
C LYS A 335 -22.18 27.29 2.29
N PRO A 336 -23.35 27.00 2.88
CA PRO A 336 -23.80 25.61 3.09
C PRO A 336 -23.80 24.74 1.83
N SER A 337 -24.14 25.33 0.67
CA SER A 337 -24.12 24.67 -0.64
C SER A 337 -22.73 24.62 -1.31
N GLY A 338 -21.68 25.18 -0.67
CA GLY A 338 -20.35 25.35 -1.26
C GLY A 338 -19.71 24.06 -1.77
N TYR A 339 -19.96 22.93 -1.08
CA TYR A 339 -19.46 21.62 -1.51
C TYR A 339 -20.01 21.19 -2.88
N THR A 340 -21.23 21.57 -3.25
CA THR A 340 -21.85 21.16 -4.53
C THR A 340 -21.07 21.67 -5.75
N LEU A 341 -20.38 22.81 -5.60
CA LEU A 341 -19.49 23.38 -6.59
C LEU A 341 -18.24 22.48 -6.79
N LEU A 342 -17.69 21.96 -5.70
CA LEU A 342 -16.59 20.98 -5.73
C LEU A 342 -17.06 19.60 -6.26
N LEU A 343 -18.32 19.22 -6.04
CA LEU A 343 -18.89 18.01 -6.66
C LEU A 343 -19.06 18.18 -8.18
N LYS A 344 -19.39 19.37 -8.67
CA LYS A 344 -19.37 19.70 -10.11
C LYS A 344 -17.95 19.59 -10.67
N ASP A 345 -16.96 20.18 -10.00
CA ASP A 345 -15.56 20.11 -10.43
C ASP A 345 -15.04 18.65 -10.45
N PHE A 346 -15.41 17.81 -9.46
CA PHE A 346 -15.15 16.37 -9.53
C PHE A 346 -15.82 15.70 -10.74
N CYS A 347 -17.09 16.03 -11.00
CA CYS A 347 -17.84 15.49 -12.13
C CYS A 347 -17.30 15.93 -13.51
N TYR A 348 -16.55 17.03 -13.56
CA TYR A 348 -15.80 17.47 -14.74
C TYR A 348 -14.50 16.65 -14.91
N ILE A 349 -13.76 16.42 -13.82
CA ILE A 349 -12.49 15.65 -13.85
C ILE A 349 -12.74 14.16 -14.11
N TYR A 350 -13.81 13.59 -13.54
CA TYR A 350 -14.16 12.16 -13.62
C TYR A 350 -15.62 11.95 -14.07
N PRO A 351 -15.99 12.24 -15.35
CA PRO A 351 -17.39 12.22 -15.79
C PRO A 351 -18.08 10.86 -15.72
N GLN A 352 -17.32 9.76 -15.66
CA GLN A 352 -17.84 8.39 -15.58
C GLN A 352 -17.96 7.88 -14.13
N ASN A 353 -17.39 8.57 -13.14
CA ASN A 353 -17.19 8.03 -11.79
C ASN A 353 -18.11 8.68 -10.75
N LYS A 354 -19.26 9.20 -11.19
CA LYS A 354 -20.13 10.07 -10.38
C LYS A 354 -20.80 9.31 -9.24
N GLU A 355 -21.50 8.21 -9.52
CA GLU A 355 -22.27 7.48 -8.51
C GLU A 355 -21.54 6.23 -7.98
N CYS A 356 -20.26 6.05 -8.32
CA CYS A 356 -19.55 4.80 -8.10
C CYS A 356 -19.46 4.31 -6.65
N LEU A 357 -19.54 5.19 -5.64
CA LEU A 357 -19.67 4.72 -4.25
C LEU A 357 -21.06 4.12 -3.99
N PHE A 358 -22.13 4.80 -4.39
CA PHE A 358 -23.50 4.33 -4.25
C PHE A 358 -23.77 3.05 -5.05
N GLU A 359 -23.11 2.89 -6.21
CA GLU A 359 -23.17 1.68 -7.03
C GLU A 359 -22.40 0.50 -6.38
N ASN A 360 -21.14 0.72 -6.00
CA ASN A 360 -20.24 -0.40 -5.62
C ASN A 360 -20.23 -0.72 -4.13
N PHE A 361 -20.36 0.26 -3.22
CA PHE A 361 -20.30 0.01 -1.77
C PHE A 361 -21.37 -0.98 -1.29
N PRO A 362 -22.66 -0.88 -1.68
CA PRO A 362 -23.69 -1.83 -1.22
C PRO A 362 -23.40 -3.28 -1.59
N ILE A 363 -22.79 -3.52 -2.77
CA ILE A 363 -22.43 -4.86 -3.27
C ILE A 363 -21.43 -5.55 -2.33
N TYR A 364 -20.46 -4.80 -1.80
CA TYR A 364 -19.40 -5.35 -0.94
C TYR A 364 -19.67 -5.15 0.57
N LYS A 365 -20.72 -4.41 0.95
CA LYS A 365 -21.08 -4.10 2.36
C LYS A 365 -21.21 -5.35 3.23
N ALA A 366 -21.91 -6.38 2.75
CA ALA A 366 -22.09 -7.63 3.49
C ALA A 366 -20.76 -8.37 3.72
N LYS A 367 -19.92 -8.48 2.68
CA LYS A 367 -18.59 -9.09 2.76
C LYS A 367 -17.65 -8.32 3.71
N LEU A 368 -17.71 -6.99 3.74
CA LEU A 368 -16.94 -6.16 4.68
C LEU A 368 -17.28 -6.50 6.15
N LEU A 369 -18.57 -6.63 6.47
CA LEU A 369 -19.04 -7.01 7.81
C LEU A 369 -18.61 -8.43 8.18
N GLU A 370 -18.65 -9.38 7.24
CA GLU A 370 -18.20 -10.76 7.44
C GLU A 370 -16.68 -10.88 7.64
N LEU A 371 -15.87 -10.17 6.85
CA LEU A 371 -14.42 -10.08 7.04
C LEU A 371 -14.06 -9.42 8.37
N ALA A 372 -14.80 -8.38 8.80
CA ALA A 372 -14.61 -7.75 10.10
C ALA A 372 -14.95 -8.71 11.26
N LYS A 373 -16.05 -9.47 11.15
CA LYS A 373 -16.44 -10.51 12.10
C LYS A 373 -15.37 -11.61 12.20
N THR A 374 -14.84 -12.06 11.07
CA THR A 374 -13.75 -13.05 11.03
C THR A 374 -12.44 -12.49 11.62
N THR A 375 -12.12 -11.23 11.33
CA THR A 375 -10.96 -10.52 11.89
C THR A 375 -11.06 -10.33 13.41
N SER A 376 -12.26 -10.07 13.95
CA SER A 376 -12.44 -9.90 15.40
C SER A 376 -12.17 -11.20 16.18
N THR A 377 -12.56 -12.37 15.66
CA THR A 377 -12.26 -13.65 16.32
C THR A 377 -10.75 -13.90 16.45
N THR A 378 -9.99 -13.65 15.38
CA THR A 378 -8.55 -13.92 15.27
C THR A 378 -7.64 -12.85 15.89
N LEU A 379 -8.19 -11.68 16.24
CA LEU A 379 -7.46 -10.62 16.95
C LEU A 379 -6.96 -11.11 18.34
N ARG A 380 -5.99 -10.40 18.91
CA ARG A 380 -5.51 -10.64 20.30
C ARG A 380 -5.94 -9.58 21.30
N ASP A 381 -6.19 -8.36 20.84
CA ASP A 381 -6.53 -7.21 21.66
C ASP A 381 -8.04 -7.21 21.98
N THR A 382 -8.41 -7.47 23.24
CA THR A 382 -9.80 -7.55 23.68
C THR A 382 -10.56 -6.23 23.52
N THR A 383 -9.88 -5.09 23.72
CA THR A 383 -10.50 -3.76 23.58
C THR A 383 -10.90 -3.52 22.12
N LEU A 384 -9.99 -3.79 21.19
CA LEU A 384 -10.28 -3.70 19.75
C LEU A 384 -11.33 -4.73 19.29
N LYS A 385 -11.39 -5.93 19.90
CA LYS A 385 -12.50 -6.88 19.63
C LYS A 385 -13.85 -6.30 20.02
N ASN A 386 -13.94 -5.72 21.23
CA ASN A 386 -15.20 -5.17 21.74
C ASN A 386 -15.68 -4.01 20.86
N ILE A 387 -14.79 -3.12 20.42
CA ILE A 387 -15.10 -2.01 19.51
C ILE A 387 -15.58 -2.51 18.14
N ILE A 388 -14.92 -3.52 17.56
CA ILE A 388 -15.39 -4.11 16.28
C ILE A 388 -16.76 -4.79 16.49
N LYS A 389 -16.97 -5.48 17.62
CA LYS A 389 -18.26 -6.11 17.93
C LYS A 389 -19.37 -5.08 18.10
N GLU A 390 -19.13 -4.00 18.83
CA GLU A 390 -20.07 -2.89 19.00
C GLU A 390 -20.58 -2.38 17.65
N TYR A 391 -19.69 -2.13 16.69
CA TYR A 391 -20.09 -1.71 15.34
C TYR A 391 -20.84 -2.79 14.56
N LEU A 392 -20.43 -4.07 14.69
CA LEU A 392 -21.15 -5.19 14.05
C LEU A 392 -22.54 -5.43 14.64
N ASP A 393 -22.73 -5.14 15.94
CA ASP A 393 -24.01 -5.26 16.61
C ASP A 393 -25.01 -4.16 16.17
N LEU A 394 -24.56 -3.01 15.65
CA LEU A 394 -25.41 -1.97 15.01
C LEU A 394 -25.98 -2.40 13.65
N ALA A 395 -25.28 -3.29 12.95
CA ALA A 395 -25.52 -3.54 11.53
C ALA A 395 -26.92 -4.11 11.15
N PRO A 396 -27.69 -4.74 12.06
CA PRO A 396 -29.08 -5.14 11.77
C PRO A 396 -30.14 -4.04 11.89
N ASP A 397 -29.87 -2.92 12.57
CA ASP A 397 -30.94 -2.01 13.03
C ASP A 397 -31.60 -1.22 11.90
N SER A 398 -30.82 -0.77 10.91
CA SER A 398 -31.28 -0.02 9.74
C SER A 398 -30.26 -0.05 8.60
N GLU A 399 -30.67 0.32 7.38
CA GLU A 399 -29.74 0.41 6.24
C GLU A 399 -28.62 1.46 6.45
N GLU A 400 -28.94 2.53 7.19
CA GLU A 400 -28.00 3.60 7.53
C GLU A 400 -27.00 3.16 8.61
N THR A 401 -27.46 2.52 9.70
CA THR A 401 -26.57 1.95 10.73
C THR A 401 -25.75 0.78 10.20
N SER A 402 -26.29 -0.01 9.27
CA SER A 402 -25.58 -1.05 8.51
C SER A 402 -24.46 -0.46 7.66
N SER A 403 -24.71 0.66 6.99
CA SER A 403 -23.70 1.38 6.19
C SER A 403 -22.62 2.02 7.08
N LEU A 404 -23.04 2.66 8.18
CA LEU A 404 -22.15 3.23 9.20
C LEU A 404 -21.25 2.15 9.81
N ALA A 405 -21.81 1.01 10.22
CA ALA A 405 -21.09 -0.14 10.75
C ALA A 405 -20.01 -0.64 9.78
N ALA A 406 -20.38 -0.88 8.51
CA ALA A 406 -19.45 -1.37 7.49
C ALA A 406 -18.28 -0.39 7.22
N LEU A 407 -18.55 0.92 7.25
CA LEU A 407 -17.53 1.95 7.10
C LEU A 407 -16.66 2.12 8.36
N LEU A 408 -17.21 1.95 9.56
CA LEU A 408 -16.47 1.99 10.83
C LEU A 408 -15.57 0.77 11.05
N VAL A 409 -15.96 -0.42 10.59
CA VAL A 409 -15.09 -1.62 10.68
C VAL A 409 -14.00 -1.67 9.61
N LEU A 410 -14.17 -1.00 8.47
CA LEU A 410 -13.21 -0.96 7.35
C LEU A 410 -11.77 -0.57 7.80
N PRO A 411 -11.54 0.49 8.62
CA PRO A 411 -10.23 0.77 9.23
C PRO A 411 -9.56 -0.40 9.96
N PHE A 412 -10.35 -1.30 10.56
CA PHE A 412 -9.85 -2.43 11.32
C PHE A 412 -9.37 -3.59 10.44
N LEU A 413 -9.65 -3.58 9.14
CA LEU A 413 -9.11 -4.53 8.17
C LEU A 413 -7.67 -4.19 7.75
N PHE A 414 -7.25 -2.92 7.82
CA PHE A 414 -5.91 -2.48 7.43
C PHE A 414 -4.86 -2.64 8.55
N SER A 415 -3.65 -3.04 8.20
CA SER A 415 -2.49 -2.90 9.11
C SER A 415 -2.00 -1.45 9.10
N PRO A 416 -1.75 -0.81 10.26
CA PRO A 416 -1.24 0.56 10.27
C PRO A 416 0.09 0.73 9.55
N VAL A 417 0.28 1.88 8.91
CA VAL A 417 1.47 2.24 8.13
C VAL A 417 2.19 3.37 8.85
N SER A 418 3.49 3.21 9.12
CA SER A 418 4.29 4.27 9.75
C SER A 418 4.62 5.38 8.75
N THR A 419 4.57 6.64 9.17
CA THR A 419 4.90 7.78 8.33
C THR A 419 6.39 7.83 8.00
N LYS A 420 6.74 8.28 6.79
CA LYS A 420 8.14 8.50 6.41
C LYS A 420 8.65 9.78 7.08
N ARG A 421 9.77 9.70 7.81
CA ARG A 421 10.49 10.84 8.39
C ARG A 421 10.93 11.81 7.28
N LYS A 422 10.18 12.91 7.05
CA LYS A 422 10.46 13.90 5.99
C LYS A 422 11.70 14.77 6.29
N LYS A 423 12.03 15.04 7.56
CA LYS A 423 13.24 15.79 8.00
C LYS A 423 13.79 15.26 9.34
N CYS A 424 14.98 15.70 9.73
CA CYS A 424 15.67 15.25 10.95
C CYS A 424 14.80 15.37 12.22
N ASN A 425 14.02 16.45 12.37
CA ASN A 425 13.20 16.66 13.58
C ASN A 425 11.75 16.18 13.46
N THR A 426 11.34 15.57 12.34
CA THR A 426 9.98 15.00 12.22
C THR A 426 9.91 13.66 12.94
N VAL A 427 8.98 13.50 13.89
CA VAL A 427 8.75 12.23 14.58
C VAL A 427 8.22 11.18 13.59
N CYS A 428 8.76 9.97 13.64
CA CYS A 428 8.19 8.82 12.92
C CYS A 428 6.91 8.39 13.65
N TRP A 429 5.75 8.75 13.10
CA TRP A 429 4.46 8.43 13.70
C TRP A 429 3.90 7.15 13.10
N ARG A 430 3.34 6.30 13.95
CA ARG A 430 2.61 5.10 13.55
C ARG A 430 1.21 5.20 14.17
N PRO A 431 0.15 5.44 13.39
CA PRO A 431 -1.20 5.56 13.94
C PRO A 431 -1.64 4.23 14.57
N SER A 432 -2.34 4.33 15.69
CA SER A 432 -3.13 3.24 16.27
C SER A 432 -4.35 2.94 15.39
N LYS A 433 -4.97 1.76 15.57
CA LYS A 433 -6.23 1.39 14.89
C LYS A 433 -7.33 2.44 15.09
N ILE A 434 -7.41 3.00 16.29
CA ILE A 434 -8.37 4.04 16.66
C ILE A 434 -8.07 5.35 15.92
N GLU A 435 -6.80 5.79 15.87
CA GLU A 435 -6.44 6.98 15.08
C GLU A 435 -6.73 6.84 13.58
N MET A 436 -6.62 5.62 13.02
CA MET A 436 -7.03 5.38 11.62
C MET A 436 -8.56 5.47 11.44
N ARG A 437 -9.33 4.92 12.39
CA ARG A 437 -10.81 5.04 12.43
C ARG A 437 -11.21 6.51 12.51
N ASP A 438 -10.71 7.22 13.51
CA ASP A 438 -11.00 8.63 13.76
C ASP A 438 -10.45 9.56 12.66
N GLY A 439 -9.53 9.10 11.81
CA GLY A 439 -9.06 9.84 10.63
C GLY A 439 -9.90 9.62 9.38
N PHE A 440 -10.61 8.50 9.31
CA PHE A 440 -11.56 8.20 8.24
C PHE A 440 -12.94 8.79 8.56
N ILE A 441 -13.48 8.46 9.73
CA ILE A 441 -14.75 8.94 10.27
C ILE A 441 -14.53 9.28 11.75
N LEU A 442 -14.52 10.57 12.07
CA LEU A 442 -14.44 11.05 13.45
C LEU A 442 -15.83 11.08 14.08
N HIS A 443 -16.00 10.48 15.26
CA HIS A 443 -17.24 10.57 16.04
C HIS A 443 -17.08 11.53 17.21
N ILE A 444 -18.03 12.44 17.38
CA ILE A 444 -18.16 13.35 18.53
C ILE A 444 -19.57 13.27 19.13
N HIS A 445 -19.71 13.55 20.43
CA HIS A 445 -20.96 13.28 21.16
C HIS A 445 -22.00 14.40 20.98
N SER A 446 -21.53 15.62 20.75
CA SER A 446 -22.36 16.81 20.57
C SER A 446 -21.75 17.77 19.54
N GLN A 447 -22.59 18.63 18.95
CA GLN A 447 -22.14 19.67 18.01
C GLN A 447 -21.24 20.73 18.69
N ALA A 448 -21.26 20.82 20.03
CA ALA A 448 -20.40 21.73 20.79
C ALA A 448 -18.91 21.32 20.76
N GLU A 449 -18.61 20.01 20.70
CA GLU A 449 -17.24 19.48 20.58
C GLU A 449 -16.60 19.80 19.22
N LEU A 450 -17.39 20.17 18.20
CA LEU A 450 -16.97 20.22 16.80
C LEU A 450 -15.77 21.14 16.54
N GLN A 451 -15.75 22.32 17.16
CA GLN A 451 -14.64 23.29 17.02
C GLN A 451 -13.40 22.88 17.81
N GLU A 452 -13.57 22.29 19.01
CA GLU A 452 -12.44 21.78 19.79
C GLU A 452 -11.78 20.59 19.08
N ALA A 453 -12.59 19.66 18.55
CA ALA A 453 -12.12 18.47 17.84
C ALA A 453 -11.29 18.82 16.60
N ILE A 454 -11.76 19.78 15.79
CA ILE A 454 -10.98 20.32 14.65
C ILE A 454 -9.71 21.02 15.14
N THR A 455 -9.78 21.90 16.15
CA THR A 455 -8.62 22.65 16.66
C THR A 455 -7.51 21.71 17.16
N ARG A 456 -7.88 20.74 18.01
CA ARG A 456 -7.00 19.67 18.53
C ARG A 456 -6.37 18.86 17.40
N ARG A 457 -7.08 18.65 16.30
CA ARG A 457 -6.56 17.92 15.13
C ARG A 457 -5.63 18.77 14.26
N LYS A 458 -5.95 20.06 14.02
CA LYS A 458 -5.04 21.03 13.38
C LYS A 458 -3.71 21.11 14.14
N GLU A 459 -3.75 21.23 15.48
CA GLU A 459 -2.57 21.20 16.34
C GLU A 459 -1.72 19.93 16.16
N LYS A 460 -2.36 18.75 16.18
CA LYS A 460 -1.67 17.45 16.00
C LYS A 460 -0.97 17.39 14.64
N TYR A 461 -1.64 17.85 13.59
CA TYR A 461 -1.09 17.86 12.23
C TYR A 461 0.10 18.83 12.10
N VAL A 462 0.00 20.04 12.67
CA VAL A 462 1.12 21.01 12.72
C VAL A 462 2.33 20.40 13.44
N LYS A 463 2.13 19.73 14.58
CA LYS A 463 3.20 19.03 15.34
C LYS A 463 3.86 17.88 14.54
N LEU A 464 3.16 17.33 13.55
CA LEU A 464 3.66 16.29 12.63
C LEU A 464 4.25 16.85 11.33
N GLY A 465 4.14 18.15 11.06
CA GLY A 465 4.52 18.76 9.78
C GLY A 465 3.58 18.38 8.62
N LEU A 466 2.29 18.24 8.92
CA LEU A 466 1.21 17.91 7.99
C LEU A 466 0.15 19.03 7.97
N THR A 467 -0.60 19.14 6.88
CA THR A 467 -1.78 20.02 6.76
C THR A 467 -3.06 19.20 6.92
N LEU A 468 -4.07 19.77 7.59
CA LEU A 468 -5.39 19.14 7.72
C LEU A 468 -6.02 18.95 6.33
N GLN A 469 -6.57 17.78 6.08
CA GLN A 469 -7.22 17.40 4.82
C GLN A 469 -8.74 17.27 5.03
N PRO A 470 -9.56 17.20 3.97
CA PRO A 470 -10.98 16.92 4.11
C PRO A 470 -11.24 15.64 4.92
N MET A 471 -12.26 15.66 5.78
CA MET A 471 -12.64 14.50 6.60
C MET A 471 -14.12 14.47 6.94
N VAL A 472 -14.60 13.27 7.26
CA VAL A 472 -15.97 13.00 7.71
C VAL A 472 -16.05 13.08 9.23
N ILE A 473 -17.08 13.76 9.73
CA ILE A 473 -17.43 13.80 11.16
C ILE A 473 -18.89 13.34 11.32
N VAL A 474 -19.14 12.46 12.30
CA VAL A 474 -20.49 12.06 12.73
C VAL A 474 -20.75 12.58 14.14
N VAL A 475 -21.95 13.13 14.34
CA VAL A 475 -22.35 13.77 15.61
C VAL A 475 -23.52 13.02 16.20
N GLY A 476 -23.39 12.59 17.46
CA GLY A 476 -24.50 11.98 18.21
C GLY A 476 -24.01 11.36 19.52
N PRO A 477 -24.86 11.28 20.56
CA PRO A 477 -24.43 10.91 21.92
C PRO A 477 -23.85 9.50 22.03
N LYS A 478 -24.17 8.61 21.09
CA LYS A 478 -23.59 7.26 20.95
C LYS A 478 -23.39 6.94 19.47
N ILE A 479 -22.56 5.95 19.16
CA ILE A 479 -22.36 5.49 17.78
C ILE A 479 -23.61 4.80 17.17
N SER A 480 -24.54 4.36 18.03
CA SER A 480 -25.89 3.87 17.68
C SER A 480 -26.92 4.99 17.45
N GLU A 481 -26.59 6.23 17.82
CA GLU A 481 -27.52 7.36 17.92
C GLU A 481 -26.94 8.58 17.20
N ILE A 482 -26.52 8.43 15.94
CA ILE A 482 -26.02 9.53 15.12
C ILE A 482 -27.19 10.43 14.67
N ASN A 483 -27.00 11.74 14.80
CA ASN A 483 -27.98 12.76 14.48
C ASN A 483 -27.60 13.58 13.23
N GLN A 484 -26.30 13.80 12.99
CA GLN A 484 -25.80 14.64 11.89
C GLN A 484 -24.51 14.07 11.28
N TYR A 485 -24.32 14.33 9.99
CA TYR A 485 -23.13 13.96 9.22
C TYR A 485 -22.52 15.22 8.62
N PHE A 486 -21.22 15.44 8.83
CA PHE A 486 -20.50 16.57 8.30
C PHE A 486 -19.30 16.15 7.46
N VAL A 487 -19.01 16.93 6.41
CA VAL A 487 -17.70 16.96 5.76
C VAL A 487 -17.05 18.31 6.07
N THR A 488 -15.82 18.30 6.55
CA THR A 488 -15.10 19.53 6.93
C THR A 488 -13.97 19.83 5.95
N ILE A 489 -13.93 21.05 5.42
CA ILE A 489 -12.83 21.54 4.57
C ILE A 489 -12.27 22.84 5.17
N ASP A 490 -11.02 22.77 5.61
CA ASP A 490 -10.32 23.80 6.41
C ASP A 490 -11.07 24.21 7.69
N ASP A 491 -11.91 25.26 7.63
CA ASP A 491 -12.78 25.73 8.72
C ASP A 491 -14.27 25.76 8.32
N THR A 492 -14.61 25.19 7.17
CA THR A 492 -15.99 25.12 6.64
C THR A 492 -16.59 23.74 6.91
N PHE A 493 -17.85 23.71 7.32
CA PHE A 493 -18.60 22.50 7.67
C PHE A 493 -19.80 22.39 6.73
N TYR A 494 -19.93 21.27 6.02
CA TYR A 494 -21.08 20.96 5.18
C TYR A 494 -21.87 19.82 5.78
N GLU A 495 -23.18 19.98 5.92
CA GLU A 495 -24.08 18.95 6.47
C GLU A 495 -24.61 18.05 5.35
N LEU A 496 -24.55 16.73 5.56
CA LEU A 496 -24.97 15.69 4.62
C LEU A 496 -26.05 14.81 5.25
N HIS A 497 -26.87 14.18 4.41
CA HIS A 497 -28.07 13.43 4.83
C HIS A 497 -27.82 11.96 5.20
N SER A 498 -26.59 11.43 5.00
CA SER A 498 -26.21 10.05 5.35
C SER A 498 -24.70 9.89 5.45
N ILE A 499 -24.24 8.79 6.05
CA ILE A 499 -22.82 8.45 6.13
C ILE A 499 -22.21 8.18 4.75
N VAL A 500 -22.95 7.53 3.85
CA VAL A 500 -22.47 7.21 2.50
C VAL A 500 -22.29 8.49 1.70
N SER A 501 -23.24 9.43 1.79
CA SER A 501 -23.15 10.75 1.15
C SER A 501 -22.04 11.62 1.75
N ALA A 502 -21.72 11.48 3.05
CA ALA A 502 -20.59 12.14 3.67
C ALA A 502 -19.24 11.57 3.18
N VAL A 503 -19.09 10.25 3.09
CA VAL A 503 -17.88 9.60 2.56
C VAL A 503 -17.70 9.89 1.07
N ASP A 504 -18.77 9.84 0.27
CA ASP A 504 -18.76 10.21 -1.16
C ASP A 504 -18.36 11.67 -1.37
N CYS A 505 -19.00 12.60 -0.65
CA CYS A 505 -18.66 14.02 -0.71
C CYS A 505 -17.20 14.25 -0.31
N CYS A 506 -16.74 13.68 0.82
CA CYS A 506 -15.36 13.81 1.29
C CYS A 506 -14.32 13.28 0.28
N PHE A 507 -14.63 12.18 -0.41
CA PHE A 507 -13.80 11.64 -1.48
C PHE A 507 -13.74 12.60 -2.69
N LYS A 508 -14.92 13.02 -3.18
CA LYS A 508 -15.06 13.88 -4.36
C LYS A 508 -14.37 15.23 -4.17
N VAL A 509 -14.58 15.90 -3.02
CA VAL A 509 -13.95 17.20 -2.74
C VAL A 509 -12.43 17.09 -2.58
N THR A 510 -11.91 15.99 -2.02
CA THR A 510 -10.45 15.74 -1.94
C THR A 510 -9.83 15.71 -3.33
N HIS A 511 -10.48 15.02 -4.28
CA HIS A 511 -10.04 14.97 -5.67
C HIS A 511 -10.20 16.31 -6.41
N ALA A 512 -11.32 17.02 -6.24
CA ALA A 512 -11.56 18.32 -6.86
C ALA A 512 -10.53 19.39 -6.42
N LEU A 513 -10.10 19.33 -5.16
CA LEU A 513 -9.11 20.23 -4.56
C LEU A 513 -7.65 19.76 -4.76
N ASN A 514 -7.40 18.67 -5.50
CA ASN A 514 -6.07 18.05 -5.69
C ASN A 514 -5.30 17.82 -4.36
N ALA A 515 -6.04 17.44 -3.32
CA ALA A 515 -5.55 17.34 -1.94
C ALA A 515 -4.91 15.98 -1.61
N GLU A 516 -4.08 15.91 -0.57
CA GLU A 516 -3.58 14.63 -0.05
C GLU A 516 -4.66 13.98 0.84
N TYR A 517 -4.76 12.64 0.88
CA TYR A 517 -5.62 11.98 1.88
C TYR A 517 -5.04 12.13 3.31
N PRO A 518 -5.88 12.16 4.37
CA PRO A 518 -5.41 12.19 5.76
C PRO A 518 -4.47 11.02 6.06
N THR A 519 -3.26 11.31 6.55
CA THR A 519 -2.11 10.37 6.50
C THR A 519 -2.35 9.08 7.30
N GLU A 520 -3.07 9.16 8.43
CA GLU A 520 -3.45 8.02 9.27
C GLU A 520 -4.35 7.01 8.55
N CYS A 521 -5.24 7.47 7.68
CA CYS A 521 -6.25 6.66 7.00
C CYS A 521 -6.00 6.55 5.48
N LEU A 522 -4.86 7.03 5.00
CA LEU A 522 -4.44 7.00 3.59
C LEU A 522 -4.66 5.63 2.89
N PRO A 523 -4.39 4.46 3.51
CA PRO A 523 -4.72 3.16 2.90
C PRO A 523 -6.22 2.91 2.71
N ILE A 524 -7.09 3.45 3.58
CA ILE A 524 -8.55 3.29 3.52
C ILE A 524 -9.11 4.11 2.35
N TRP A 525 -8.66 5.36 2.20
CA TRP A 525 -9.03 6.17 1.04
C TRP A 525 -8.43 5.64 -0.28
N THR A 526 -7.20 5.13 -0.26
CA THR A 526 -6.60 4.47 -1.45
C THR A 526 -7.37 3.21 -1.84
N PHE A 527 -7.93 2.47 -0.87
CA PHE A 527 -8.85 1.37 -1.15
C PHE A 527 -10.14 1.88 -1.79
N ILE A 528 -10.82 2.89 -1.23
CA ILE A 528 -12.04 3.46 -1.82
C ILE A 528 -11.81 3.96 -3.26
N GLN A 529 -10.71 4.68 -3.49
CA GLN A 529 -10.30 5.18 -4.80
C GLN A 529 -10.22 4.06 -5.86
N LYS A 530 -9.52 2.97 -5.54
CA LYS A 530 -9.26 1.87 -6.46
C LYS A 530 -10.42 0.88 -6.57
N ALA A 531 -11.05 0.55 -5.45
CA ALA A 531 -12.00 -0.55 -5.34
C ALA A 531 -13.44 -0.14 -5.65
N PHE A 532 -13.84 1.09 -5.31
CA PHE A 532 -15.20 1.59 -5.53
C PHE A 532 -15.26 2.59 -6.70
N TYR A 533 -14.35 3.57 -6.76
CA TYR A 533 -14.35 4.54 -7.87
C TYR A 533 -13.53 4.10 -9.10
N LYS A 534 -12.68 3.08 -8.99
CA LYS A 534 -11.75 2.60 -10.04
C LYS A 534 -10.80 3.68 -10.59
N ILE A 535 -10.57 4.76 -9.83
CA ILE A 535 -9.69 5.87 -10.20
C ILE A 535 -8.22 5.49 -9.94
N LYS A 536 -7.34 5.72 -10.94
CA LYS A 536 -5.89 5.55 -10.83
C LYS A 536 -5.20 6.86 -11.18
N THR A 537 -4.28 7.34 -10.32
CA THR A 537 -3.58 8.63 -10.48
C THR A 537 -2.06 8.45 -10.56
N THR A 538 -1.34 9.42 -11.13
CA THR A 538 0.13 9.42 -11.20
C THR A 538 0.81 9.52 -9.82
N TYR A 539 0.06 9.94 -8.80
CA TYR A 539 0.53 10.03 -7.41
C TYR A 539 0.30 8.74 -6.61
N ASP A 540 -0.38 7.75 -7.19
CA ASP A 540 -0.77 6.51 -6.49
C ASP A 540 0.43 5.75 -5.92
N THR A 541 0.28 5.34 -4.65
CA THR A 541 1.24 4.51 -3.93
C THR A 541 0.67 3.11 -3.73
N GLU A 542 1.42 2.08 -4.10
CA GLU A 542 1.02 0.69 -3.86
C GLU A 542 1.13 0.27 -2.39
N TYR A 543 0.04 -0.32 -1.90
CA TYR A 543 -0.11 -0.87 -0.56
C TYR A 543 -0.52 -2.34 -0.64
N VAL A 544 0.35 -3.22 -0.16
CA VAL A 544 0.10 -4.67 -0.02
C VAL A 544 -1.21 -4.95 0.74
N THR A 545 -1.58 -4.12 1.71
CA THR A 545 -2.82 -4.23 2.49
C THR A 545 -4.07 -3.89 1.69
N VAL A 546 -4.02 -2.87 0.82
CA VAL A 546 -5.14 -2.51 -0.08
C VAL A 546 -5.35 -3.63 -1.09
N ASN A 547 -4.28 -4.09 -1.72
CA ASN A 547 -4.34 -5.13 -2.75
C ASN A 547 -4.71 -6.50 -2.16
N SER A 548 -4.36 -6.77 -0.88
CA SER A 548 -4.89 -7.93 -0.15
C SER A 548 -6.41 -7.80 0.07
N LEU A 549 -6.91 -6.64 0.53
CA LEU A 549 -8.33 -6.46 0.83
C LEU A 549 -9.22 -6.48 -0.43
N ILE A 550 -8.73 -5.94 -1.56
CA ILE A 550 -9.38 -6.06 -2.87
C ILE A 550 -9.55 -7.53 -3.27
N SER A 551 -8.51 -8.35 -3.04
CA SER A 551 -8.55 -9.81 -3.25
C SER A 551 -9.51 -10.51 -2.25
N ASP A 552 -9.47 -10.13 -0.98
CA ASP A 552 -10.30 -10.71 0.11
C ASP A 552 -11.79 -10.40 -0.03
N LEU A 553 -12.16 -9.30 -0.71
CA LEU A 553 -13.54 -8.95 -1.04
C LEU A 553 -13.98 -9.46 -2.43
N GLU A 554 -13.05 -10.00 -3.22
CA GLU A 554 -13.24 -10.47 -4.60
C GLU A 554 -13.70 -9.37 -5.57
N ILE A 555 -13.18 -8.15 -5.40
CA ILE A 555 -13.54 -6.98 -6.20
C ILE A 555 -12.88 -7.10 -7.57
N GLN A 556 -13.68 -7.05 -8.64
CA GLN A 556 -13.20 -7.10 -10.03
C GLN A 556 -12.64 -5.72 -10.44
N GLU A 557 -11.39 -5.68 -10.91
CA GLU A 557 -10.77 -4.46 -11.48
C GLU A 557 -11.51 -3.92 -12.71
#